data_AF-A0A897MUN0-F1
#
_entry.id   AF-A0A897MUN0-F1
#
_cell.length_a   1.000
_cell.length_b   1.000
_cell.length_c   1.000
_cell.angle_alpha   90.00
_cell.angle_beta   90.00
_cell.angle_gamma   90.00
#
_symmetry.space_group_name_H-M   'P 1'
#
loop_
_entity.id
_entity.type
_entity.pdbx_description
1 polymer ?
#
loop_
_entity_poly.entity_id
_entity_poly.type
_entity_poly.pdbx_seq_one_letter_code
_entity_poly.pdbx_strand_id
1 'polypeptide(L)'
;MADSTTFAFKSALGIGVALVVLGVGSWTLTDFAHMTALIPAFFGVVAVGLASIGRETNREQLAVYGIAALGAVGVLGSLRAVPDIIALATGEAVDSTVGVASQAIMIALGLALVVIAGRAVLADR
;
A
#
# COMPACT_ATOMS: atom_id res chain seq x y z
N MET A 1 13.26 8.27 -19.14
CA MET A 1 12.09 7.38 -19.14
C MET A 1 12.35 6.07 -18.42
N ALA A 2 13.21 5.18 -18.94
CA ALA A 2 13.44 3.84 -18.34
C ALA A 2 13.80 3.85 -16.84
N ASP A 3 14.54 4.85 -16.37
CA ASP A 3 15.00 4.94 -14.99
C ASP A 3 13.86 5.20 -13.99
N SER A 4 12.94 6.13 -14.30
CA SER A 4 11.80 6.47 -13.45
C SER A 4 10.80 5.31 -13.35
N THR A 5 10.50 4.67 -14.48
CA THR A 5 9.58 3.52 -14.55
C THR A 5 10.17 2.31 -13.83
N THR A 6 11.46 2.03 -14.03
CA THR A 6 12.18 0.96 -13.31
C THR A 6 12.20 1.20 -11.81
N PHE A 7 12.45 2.44 -11.38
CA PHE A 7 12.41 2.81 -9.96
C PHE A 7 11.00 2.64 -9.37
N ALA A 8 9.96 3.04 -10.11
CA ALA A 8 8.58 2.87 -9.68
C ALA A 8 8.22 1.38 -9.50
N PHE A 9 8.61 0.51 -10.43
CA PHE A 9 8.36 -0.92 -10.31
C PHE A 9 9.13 -1.57 -9.16
N LYS A 10 10.42 -1.25 -8.98
CA LYS A 10 11.21 -1.76 -7.85
C LYS A 10 10.61 -1.31 -6.51
N SER A 11 10.20 -0.05 -6.42
CA SER A 11 9.56 0.49 -5.21
C SER A 11 8.22 -0.16 -4.95
N ALA A 12 7.38 -0.34 -5.98
CA ALA A 12 6.09 -1.00 -5.87
C ALA A 12 6.21 -2.46 -5.44
N LEU A 13 7.22 -3.18 -5.95
CA LEU A 13 7.52 -4.54 -5.54
C LEU A 13 7.93 -4.59 -4.05
N GLY A 14 8.87 -3.73 -3.63
CA GLY A 14 9.35 -3.69 -2.25
C GLY A 14 8.25 -3.30 -1.26
N ILE A 15 7.49 -2.25 -1.57
CA ILE A 15 6.34 -1.80 -0.76
C ILE A 15 5.26 -2.89 -0.73
N GLY A 16 4.98 -3.52 -1.87
CA GLY A 16 4.00 -4.59 -1.96
C GLY A 16 4.36 -5.79 -1.07
N VAL A 17 5.62 -6.23 -1.10
CA VAL A 17 6.12 -7.29 -0.20
C VAL A 17 6.01 -6.87 1.27
N ALA A 18 6.40 -5.64 1.60
CA ALA A 18 6.28 -5.12 2.97
C ALA A 18 4.83 -5.13 3.46
N LEU A 19 3.87 -4.72 2.61
CA LEU A 19 2.45 -4.75 2.90
C LEU A 19 1.92 -6.18 3.13
N VAL A 20 2.38 -7.16 2.34
CA VAL A 20 2.05 -8.58 2.53
C VAL A 20 2.55 -9.07 3.88
N VAL A 21 3.83 -8.84 4.19
CA VAL A 21 4.42 -9.26 5.47
C VAL A 21 3.71 -8.60 6.65
N LEU A 22 3.40 -7.31 6.54
CA LEU A 22 2.70 -6.58 7.57
C LEU A 22 1.29 -7.10 7.80
N GLY A 23 0.51 -7.31 6.73
CA GLY A 23 -0.87 -7.76 6.87
C GLY A 23 -0.97 -9.20 7.40
N VAL A 24 -0.15 -10.11 6.87
CA VAL A 24 -0.10 -11.49 7.35
C VAL A 24 0.46 -11.54 8.78
N GLY A 25 1.54 -10.82 9.06
CA GLY A 25 2.17 -10.78 10.37
C GLY A 25 1.25 -10.23 11.46
N SER A 26 0.58 -9.11 11.20
CA SER A 26 -0.40 -8.52 12.14
C SER A 26 -1.60 -9.44 12.38
N TRP A 27 -2.08 -10.15 11.36
CA TRP A 27 -3.15 -11.13 11.51
C TRP A 27 -2.72 -12.34 12.36
N THR A 28 -1.50 -12.85 12.18
CA THR A 28 -0.97 -13.96 12.99
C THR A 28 -0.68 -13.54 14.44
N LEU A 29 -0.21 -12.32 14.67
CA LEU A 29 0.11 -11.81 16.02
C LEU A 29 -1.14 -11.51 16.86
N THR A 30 -2.30 -11.39 16.22
CA THR A 30 -3.59 -11.15 16.88
C THR A 30 -4.40 -12.44 17.03
N ASP A 31 -3.75 -13.62 16.95
CA ASP A 31 -4.42 -14.93 16.98
C ASP A 31 -5.60 -15.01 16.00
N PHE A 32 -5.43 -14.39 14.83
CA PHE A 32 -6.42 -14.36 13.76
C PHE A 32 -7.72 -13.61 14.10
N ALA A 33 -7.72 -12.79 15.17
CA ALA A 33 -8.91 -12.10 15.68
C ALA A 33 -9.52 -11.09 14.70
N HIS A 34 -8.70 -10.50 13.81
CA HIS A 34 -9.15 -9.42 12.92
C HIS A 34 -8.81 -9.67 11.45
N MET A 35 -9.78 -10.17 10.68
CA MET A 35 -9.61 -10.35 9.23
C MET A 35 -9.28 -9.05 8.48
N THR A 36 -9.66 -7.89 9.03
CA THR A 36 -9.33 -6.58 8.45
C THR A 36 -7.83 -6.29 8.44
N ALA A 37 -7.03 -6.97 9.27
CA ALA A 37 -5.57 -6.88 9.24
C ALA A 37 -4.96 -7.44 7.94
N LEU A 38 -5.71 -8.22 7.16
CA LEU A 38 -5.27 -8.73 5.86
C LEU A 38 -5.47 -7.73 4.70
N ILE A 39 -6.15 -6.61 4.92
CA ILE A 39 -6.36 -5.59 3.88
C ILE A 39 -5.02 -5.08 3.31
N PRO A 40 -4.02 -4.69 4.13
CA PRO A 40 -2.68 -4.38 3.64
C PRO A 40 -2.10 -5.49 2.77
N ALA A 41 -2.23 -6.75 3.17
CA ALA A 41 -1.68 -7.87 2.41
C ALA A 41 -2.33 -8.04 1.04
N PHE A 42 -3.64 -7.88 0.95
CA PHE A 42 -4.34 -7.89 -0.34
C PHE A 42 -3.80 -6.81 -1.29
N PHE A 43 -3.66 -5.57 -0.81
CA PHE A 43 -3.08 -4.48 -1.61
C PHE A 43 -1.62 -4.77 -1.98
N GLY A 44 -0.86 -5.36 -1.07
CA GLY A 44 0.52 -5.77 -1.32
C GLY A 44 0.64 -6.79 -2.45
N VAL A 45 -0.21 -7.81 -2.47
CA VAL A 45 -0.26 -8.82 -3.56
C VAL A 45 -0.56 -8.16 -4.90
N VAL A 46 -1.56 -7.27 -4.95
CA VAL A 46 -1.92 -6.58 -6.20
C VAL A 46 -0.78 -5.66 -6.67
N ALA A 47 -0.11 -4.96 -5.76
CA ALA A 47 1.05 -4.12 -6.09
C ALA A 47 2.22 -4.93 -6.67
N VAL A 48 2.55 -6.08 -6.07
CA VAL A 48 3.58 -7.01 -6.58
C VAL A 48 3.19 -7.53 -7.96
N GLY A 49 1.93 -7.92 -8.16
CA GLY A 49 1.42 -8.39 -9.45
C GLY A 49 1.56 -7.34 -10.55
N LEU A 50 1.09 -6.12 -10.29
CA LEU A 50 1.20 -4.99 -11.23
C LEU A 50 2.67 -4.66 -11.55
N ALA A 51 3.55 -4.65 -10.54
CA ALA A 51 4.96 -4.37 -10.72
C ALA A 51 5.68 -5.47 -11.54
N SER A 52 5.30 -6.74 -11.35
CA SER A 52 5.92 -7.86 -12.06
C SER A 52 5.44 -7.93 -13.51
N ILE A 53 4.12 -7.90 -13.73
CA ILE A 53 3.51 -7.94 -15.06
C ILE A 53 3.90 -6.69 -15.87
N GLY A 54 3.96 -5.53 -15.22
CA GLY A 54 4.35 -4.29 -15.85
C GLY A 54 5.76 -4.31 -16.44
N ARG A 55 6.70 -5.00 -15.79
CA ARG A 55 8.09 -5.13 -16.25
C ARG A 55 8.27 -6.11 -17.40
N GLU A 56 7.44 -7.14 -17.48
CA GLU A 56 7.57 -8.19 -18.51
C GLU A 56 6.76 -7.88 -19.77
N THR A 57 5.81 -6.95 -19.69
CA THR A 57 4.92 -6.61 -20.81
C THR A 57 5.29 -5.28 -21.45
N ASN A 58 4.96 -5.12 -22.73
CA ASN A 58 5.11 -3.85 -23.44
C ASN A 58 4.03 -2.81 -23.04
N ARG A 59 3.49 -2.92 -21.82
CA ARG A 59 2.38 -2.13 -21.26
C ARG A 59 2.79 -1.45 -19.94
N GLU A 60 4.05 -1.02 -19.85
CA GLU A 60 4.62 -0.41 -18.65
C GLU A 60 3.77 0.77 -18.12
N GLN A 61 3.32 1.66 -19.02
CA GLN A 61 2.47 2.81 -18.66
C GLN A 61 1.17 2.39 -17.96
N LEU A 62 0.45 1.40 -18.50
CA LEU A 62 -0.78 0.88 -17.90
C LEU A 62 -0.53 0.31 -16.49
N ALA A 63 0.60 -0.38 -16.31
CA ALA A 63 0.99 -0.91 -15.00
C ALA A 63 1.30 0.22 -14.01
N VAL A 64 2.01 1.28 -14.43
CA VAL A 64 2.28 2.45 -13.59
C VAL A 64 0.99 3.17 -13.20
N TYR A 65 0.04 3.35 -14.13
CA TYR A 65 -1.29 3.91 -13.81
C TYR A 65 -2.04 3.01 -12.81
N GLY A 66 -1.96 1.69 -12.97
CA GLY A 66 -2.53 0.73 -12.03
C GLY A 66 -1.93 0.86 -10.63
N ILE A 67 -0.61 1.01 -10.52
CA ILE A 67 0.08 1.21 -9.23
C ILE A 67 -0.34 2.54 -8.58
N ALA A 68 -0.44 3.62 -9.36
CA ALA A 68 -0.90 4.91 -8.87
C ALA A 68 -2.35 4.84 -8.37
N ALA A 69 -3.24 4.21 -9.14
CA ALA A 69 -4.64 4.02 -8.77
C ALA A 69 -4.78 3.15 -7.51
N LEU A 70 -4.03 2.04 -7.43
CA LEU A 70 -4.01 1.15 -6.29
C LEU A 70 -3.57 1.89 -5.02
N GLY A 71 -2.48 2.66 -5.11
CA GLY A 71 -2.02 3.49 -4.00
C GLY A 71 -3.09 4.49 -3.55
N ALA A 72 -3.76 5.17 -4.50
CA ALA A 72 -4.79 6.15 -4.20
C ALA A 72 -6.00 5.52 -3.51
N VAL A 73 -6.47 4.38 -4.02
CA VAL A 73 -7.57 3.62 -3.39
C VAL A 73 -7.15 3.11 -2.01
N GLY A 74 -5.91 2.66 -1.84
CA GLY A 74 -5.39 2.21 -0.56
C GLY A 74 -5.36 3.32 0.49
N VAL A 75 -4.96 4.54 0.10
CA VAL A 75 -5.01 5.72 0.96
C VAL A 75 -6.46 6.08 1.30
N LEU A 76 -7.31 6.30 0.28
CA LEU A 76 -8.69 6.71 0.47
C LEU A 76 -9.49 5.71 1.30
N GLY A 77 -9.33 4.41 1.04
CA GLY A 77 -9.99 3.34 1.78
C GLY A 77 -9.52 3.20 3.23
N SER A 78 -8.33 3.73 3.54
CA SER A 78 -7.76 3.74 4.89
C SER A 78 -8.00 5.07 5.63
N LEU A 79 -8.53 6.11 4.98
CA LEU A 79 -8.84 7.39 5.64
C LEU A 79 -9.90 7.23 6.75
N ARG A 80 -10.75 6.20 6.67
CA ARG A 80 -11.69 5.85 7.76
C ARG A 80 -10.99 5.53 9.08
N ALA A 81 -9.71 5.17 9.06
CA ALA A 81 -8.90 4.90 10.25
C ALA A 81 -8.45 6.17 10.97
N VAL A 82 -8.50 7.33 10.30
CA VAL A 82 -7.89 8.57 10.81
C VAL A 82 -8.43 8.97 12.19
N PRO A 83 -9.74 8.91 12.48
CA PRO A 83 -10.25 9.18 13.82
C PRO A 83 -9.63 8.25 14.87
N ASP A 84 -9.54 6.94 14.59
CA ASP A 84 -8.98 5.95 15.52
C ASP A 84 -7.46 6.14 15.69
N ILE A 85 -6.75 6.57 14.65
CA ILE A 85 -5.33 6.93 14.73
C ILE A 85 -5.13 8.13 15.66
N ILE A 86 -6.00 9.14 15.57
CA ILE A 86 -5.95 10.32 16.45
C ILE A 86 -6.29 9.92 17.88
N ALA A 87 -7.36 9.15 18.09
CA ALA A 87 -7.77 8.65 19.39
C ALA A 87 -6.64 7.84 20.07
N LEU A 88 -5.99 6.95 19.33
CA LEU A 88 -4.84 6.20 19.85
C LEU A 88 -3.67 7.13 20.21
N ALA A 89 -3.44 8.20 19.44
CA ALA A 89 -2.37 9.17 19.70
C ALA A 89 -2.66 10.10 20.88
N THR A 90 -3.94 10.38 21.18
CA THR A 90 -4.39 11.14 22.36
C THR A 90 -4.46 10.28 23.63
N GLY A 91 -4.25 8.97 23.51
CA GLY A 91 -4.30 8.02 24.63
C GLY A 91 -5.71 7.49 24.93
N GLU A 92 -6.66 7.69 24.01
CA GLU A 92 -8.00 7.11 24.10
C GLU A 92 -8.00 5.63 23.72
N ALA A 93 -8.99 4.90 24.26
CA ALA A 93 -9.17 3.49 23.94
C ALA A 93 -9.71 3.32 22.51
N VAL A 94 -9.13 2.39 21.77
CA VAL A 94 -9.57 1.97 20.44
C VAL A 94 -9.85 0.48 20.42
N ASP A 95 -10.78 0.04 19.57
CA ASP A 95 -11.19 -1.38 19.50
C ASP A 95 -10.03 -2.32 19.19
N SER A 96 -9.03 -1.87 18.42
CA SER A 96 -7.84 -2.67 18.10
C SER A 96 -6.64 -1.79 17.77
N THR A 97 -5.70 -1.67 18.70
CA THR A 97 -4.44 -0.94 18.50
C THR A 97 -3.66 -1.47 17.30
N VAL A 98 -3.64 -2.79 17.10
CA VAL A 98 -2.96 -3.43 15.97
C VAL A 98 -3.67 -3.10 14.65
N GLY A 99 -5.01 -3.11 14.65
CA GLY A 99 -5.80 -2.70 13.49
C GLY A 99 -5.51 -1.26 13.07
N VAL A 100 -5.49 -0.34 14.04
CA VAL A 100 -5.18 1.08 13.81
C VAL A 100 -3.75 1.26 13.29
N ALA A 101 -2.76 0.60 13.90
CA ALA A 101 -1.37 0.65 13.46
C ALA A 101 -1.19 0.12 12.03
N SER A 102 -1.85 -1.00 11.70
CA SER A 102 -1.79 -1.59 10.35
C SER A 102 -2.37 -0.65 9.27
N GLN A 103 -3.48 0.03 9.57
CA GLN A 103 -4.10 1.00 8.66
C GLN A 103 -3.26 2.27 8.52
N ALA A 104 -2.64 2.75 9.61
CA ALA A 104 -1.71 3.87 9.55
C ALA A 104 -0.52 3.59 8.61
N ILE A 105 0.07 2.39 8.71
CA ILE A 105 1.18 1.99 7.84
C ILE A 105 0.70 1.82 6.39
N MET A 106 -0.51 1.29 6.18
CA MET A 106 -1.11 1.20 4.85
C MET A 106 -1.31 2.58 4.20
N ILE A 107 -1.75 3.59 4.97
CA ILE A 107 -1.85 4.98 4.47
C ILE A 107 -0.47 5.48 4.04
N ALA A 108 0.55 5.31 4.89
CA ALA A 108 1.90 5.79 4.60
C ALA A 108 2.49 5.13 3.34
N LEU A 109 2.38 3.81 3.23
CA LEU A 109 2.88 3.04 2.08
C LEU A 109 2.05 3.30 0.81
N GLY A 110 0.74 3.46 0.94
CA GLY A 110 -0.15 3.85 -0.16
C GLY A 110 0.20 5.23 -0.72
N LEU A 111 0.45 6.22 0.16
CA LEU A 111 0.91 7.55 -0.24
C LEU A 111 2.25 7.50 -0.97
N ALA A 112 3.20 6.70 -0.46
CA ALA A 112 4.48 6.50 -1.13
C ALA A 112 4.30 5.93 -2.55
N LEU A 113 3.41 4.94 -2.74
CA LEU A 113 3.09 4.41 -4.07
C LEU A 113 2.50 5.48 -4.99
N VAL A 114 1.54 6.29 -4.51
CA VAL A 114 0.93 7.37 -5.31
C VAL A 114 1.98 8.39 -5.74
N VAL A 115 2.85 8.83 -4.83
CA VAL A 115 3.87 9.84 -5.13
C VAL A 115 4.88 9.30 -6.14
N ILE A 116 5.38 8.07 -5.93
CA ILE A 116 6.39 7.47 -6.80
C ILE A 116 5.81 7.19 -8.19
N ALA A 117 4.64 6.56 -8.28
CA ALA A 117 3.99 6.26 -9.55
C ALA A 117 3.51 7.53 -10.25
N GLY A 118 2.96 8.51 -9.53
CA GLY A 118 2.55 9.80 -10.07
C GLY A 118 3.72 10.60 -10.64
N ARG A 119 4.88 10.57 -9.97
CA ARG A 119 6.11 11.13 -10.51
C ARG A 119 6.57 10.44 -11.79
N ALA A 120 6.45 9.11 -11.86
CA ALA A 120 6.78 8.36 -13.06
C ALA A 120 5.85 8.74 -14.23
N VAL A 121 4.54 8.88 -13.98
CA VAL A 121 3.55 9.35 -14.97
C VAL A 121 3.85 10.77 -15.45
N LEU A 122 4.20 11.69 -14.54
CA LEU A 122 4.49 13.07 -14.90
C LEU A 122 5.78 13.21 -15.72
N ALA A 123 6.78 12.39 -15.44
CA ALA A 123 8.05 12.36 -16.18
C ALA A 123 7.93 11.71 -17.58
N ASP A 124 6.78 11.10 -17.87
CA ASP A 124 6.47 10.43 -19.13
C ASP A 124 5.74 11.35 -20.13
N ARG A 125 5.27 12.52 -19.66
CA ARG A 125 4.71 13.60 -20.48
C ARG A 125 5.78 14.56 -20.98
#